data_AF-A0A517DP87-F1
#
_entry.id   AF-A0A517DP87-F1
#
_cell.length_a   1.000
_cell.length_b   1.000
_cell.length_c   1.000
_cell.angle_alpha   90.00
_cell.angle_beta   90.00
_cell.angle_gamma   90.00
#
_symmetry.space_group_name_H-M   'P 1'
#
loop_
_entity.id
_entity.type
_entity.pdbx_description
1 polymer ?
#
loop_
_entity_poly.entity_id
_entity_poly.type
_entity_poly.pdbx_seq_one_letter_code
_entity_poly.pdbx_strand_id
1 'polypeptide(L)'
;MVIVGELINTSRKAISEAVDNKDAQYIQQVAREQAEAGADFIDVNCGSKVFNEVESMRWLVSTIQQAVQTPLCIDSPNPEALEAGLELIMHTVPMINSITDEGPRFEAVIPLVQKYKAKIVALCMDECGMPDTAADRMRVVGNLYVKLKAAGVDDDDLYFDPLVKPVSSVASAGAEVLDTIRLIREQYPQVHFMCGLSNVSYGLPNRKYLNRLFVAQTMAAGMDGYILNPTDQGMMGLICAAKTLLGQDEFCMGYLKAHRKGFYGE
;
A
#
# COMPACT_ATOMS: atom_id res chain seq x y z
N MET A 1 -4.77 0.11 -11.53
CA MET A 1 -5.07 0.28 -10.09
C MET A 1 -4.56 -0.95 -9.39
N VAL A 2 -3.51 -0.79 -8.60
CA VAL A 2 -2.91 -1.85 -7.78
C VAL A 2 -3.58 -1.83 -6.40
N ILE A 3 -4.03 -2.97 -5.92
CA ILE A 3 -4.65 -3.12 -4.60
C ILE A 3 -3.77 -4.00 -3.72
N VAL A 4 -3.24 -3.43 -2.65
CA VAL A 4 -2.51 -4.14 -1.60
C VAL A 4 -3.48 -4.41 -0.44
N GLY A 5 -3.73 -5.68 -0.16
CA GLY A 5 -4.66 -6.10 0.90
C GLY A 5 -4.07 -5.96 2.30
N GLU A 6 -4.63 -5.07 3.11
CA GLU A 6 -4.08 -4.64 4.42
C GLU A 6 -4.44 -5.54 5.62
N LEU A 7 -5.21 -6.62 5.43
CA LEU A 7 -5.84 -7.30 6.55
C LEU A 7 -4.88 -8.11 7.42
N ILE A 8 -3.73 -8.55 6.90
CA ILE A 8 -2.73 -9.32 7.67
C ILE A 8 -1.72 -8.34 8.29
N ASN A 9 -2.19 -7.68 9.34
CA ASN A 9 -1.41 -6.71 10.09
C ASN A 9 -1.57 -6.98 11.60
N THR A 10 -0.47 -7.21 12.32
CA THR A 10 -0.49 -7.57 13.75
C THR A 10 -0.91 -6.44 14.68
N SER A 11 -1.13 -5.22 14.20
CA SER A 11 -1.85 -4.19 14.97
C SER A 11 -3.34 -4.55 15.16
N ARG A 12 -3.88 -5.44 14.32
CA ARG A 12 -5.24 -5.96 14.43
C ARG A 12 -5.25 -7.12 15.41
N LYS A 13 -6.09 -7.03 16.45
CA LYS A 13 -6.17 -8.02 17.54
C LYS A 13 -6.24 -9.48 17.05
N ALA A 14 -7.15 -9.79 16.13
CA ALA A 14 -7.33 -11.15 15.63
C ALA A 14 -6.09 -11.71 14.90
N ILE A 15 -5.37 -10.86 14.15
CA ILE A 15 -4.13 -11.27 13.46
C ILE A 15 -3.00 -11.45 14.46
N SER A 16 -2.89 -10.55 15.45
CA SER A 16 -1.93 -10.69 16.55
C SER A 16 -2.10 -12.03 17.27
N GLU A 17 -3.33 -12.36 17.67
CA GLU A 17 -3.65 -13.61 18.36
C GLU A 17 -3.38 -14.85 17.48
N ALA A 18 -3.67 -14.77 16.18
CA ALA A 18 -3.36 -15.85 15.25
C ALA A 18 -1.86 -16.08 15.07
N VAL A 19 -1.05 -15.01 15.02
CA VAL A 19 0.41 -15.11 14.97
C VAL A 19 0.97 -15.71 16.26
N ASP A 20 0.48 -15.26 17.42
CA ASP A 20 0.93 -15.75 18.73
C ASP A 20 0.65 -17.26 18.91
N ASN A 21 -0.51 -17.71 18.43
CA ASN A 21 -0.92 -19.12 18.51
C ASN A 21 -0.44 -19.96 17.31
N LYS A 22 0.30 -19.39 16.37
CA LYS A 22 0.68 -20.00 15.08
C LYS A 22 -0.52 -20.64 14.35
N ASP A 23 -1.67 -19.95 14.39
CA ASP A 23 -2.90 -20.38 13.71
C ASP A 23 -2.78 -20.15 12.20
N ALA A 24 -2.18 -21.12 11.53
CA ALA A 24 -1.97 -21.07 10.09
C ALA A 24 -3.29 -21.06 9.31
N GLN A 25 -4.32 -21.75 9.81
CA GLN A 25 -5.60 -21.85 9.12
C GLN A 25 -6.29 -20.49 9.03
N TYR A 26 -6.28 -19.72 10.12
CA TYR A 26 -6.85 -18.38 10.13
C TYR A 26 -6.10 -17.43 9.18
N ILE A 27 -4.77 -17.39 9.23
CA ILE A 27 -3.97 -16.53 8.35
C ILE A 27 -4.17 -16.90 6.87
N GLN A 28 -4.18 -18.19 6.55
CA GLN A 28 -4.42 -18.67 5.20
C GLN A 28 -5.83 -18.29 4.71
N GLN A 29 -6.83 -18.37 5.59
CA GLN A 29 -8.19 -17.96 5.24
C GLN A 29 -8.26 -16.47 4.91
N VAL A 30 -7.67 -15.60 5.75
CA VAL A 30 -7.62 -14.16 5.48
C VAL A 30 -6.88 -13.85 4.18
N ALA A 31 -5.78 -14.56 3.89
CA ALA A 31 -5.06 -14.42 2.63
C ALA A 31 -5.93 -14.77 1.40
N ARG A 32 -6.65 -15.91 1.44
CA ARG A 32 -7.56 -16.33 0.37
C ARG A 32 -8.68 -15.32 0.16
N GLU A 33 -9.32 -14.85 1.23
CA GLU A 33 -10.40 -13.87 1.15
C GLU A 33 -9.94 -12.57 0.48
N GLN A 34 -8.74 -12.09 0.78
CA GLN A 34 -8.17 -10.92 0.13
C GLN A 34 -7.86 -11.16 -1.35
N ALA A 35 -7.26 -12.30 -1.69
CA ALA A 35 -6.96 -12.67 -3.06
C ALA A 35 -8.24 -12.81 -3.91
N GLU A 36 -9.26 -13.49 -3.39
CA GLU A 36 -10.57 -13.67 -4.05
C GLU A 36 -11.34 -12.35 -4.21
N ALA A 37 -11.15 -11.42 -3.27
CA ALA A 37 -11.68 -10.07 -3.32
C ALA A 37 -10.96 -9.18 -4.35
N GLY A 38 -9.84 -9.64 -4.92
CA GLY A 38 -9.12 -8.97 -6.01
C GLY A 38 -7.92 -8.14 -5.55
N ALA A 39 -7.27 -8.50 -4.44
CA ALA A 39 -5.97 -7.95 -4.10
C ALA A 39 -4.90 -8.39 -5.12
N ASP A 40 -4.11 -7.42 -5.59
CA ASP A 40 -2.93 -7.65 -6.44
C ASP A 40 -1.70 -8.02 -5.62
N PHE A 41 -1.61 -7.50 -4.39
CA PHE A 41 -0.62 -7.89 -3.38
C PHE A 41 -1.30 -8.18 -2.04
N ILE A 42 -0.71 -9.06 -1.24
CA ILE A 42 -1.08 -9.25 0.16
C ILE A 42 -0.05 -8.55 1.04
N ASP A 43 -0.47 -7.56 1.82
CA ASP A 43 0.38 -6.92 2.83
C ASP A 43 0.68 -7.91 3.96
N VAL A 44 1.94 -7.95 4.39
CA VAL A 44 2.41 -8.78 5.50
C VAL A 44 3.10 -7.88 6.50
N ASN A 45 2.36 -7.45 7.51
CA ASN A 45 2.85 -6.58 8.57
C ASN A 45 2.86 -7.29 9.92
N CYS A 46 4.05 -7.41 10.51
CA CYS A 46 4.21 -7.88 11.90
C CYS A 46 4.95 -6.88 12.81
N GLY A 47 4.94 -5.58 12.46
CA GLY A 47 5.71 -4.56 13.17
C GLY A 47 5.31 -4.34 14.64
N SER A 48 4.12 -4.77 15.06
CA SER A 48 3.74 -4.73 16.48
C SER A 48 4.41 -5.83 17.33
N LYS A 49 5.08 -6.79 16.70
CA LYS A 49 5.78 -7.92 17.33
C LYS A 49 7.27 -7.64 17.53
N VAL A 50 7.59 -6.51 18.17
CA VAL A 50 8.95 -5.92 18.24
C VAL A 50 10.06 -6.91 18.61
N PHE A 51 9.81 -7.86 19.53
CA PHE A 51 10.83 -8.80 20.00
C PHE A 51 11.01 -10.04 19.14
N ASN A 52 10.04 -10.35 18.27
CA ASN A 52 10.00 -11.57 17.46
C ASN A 52 9.54 -11.28 16.02
N GLU A 53 9.78 -10.07 15.54
CA GLU A 53 9.30 -9.58 14.24
C GLU A 53 9.87 -10.42 13.10
N VAL A 54 11.18 -10.70 13.12
CA VAL A 54 11.85 -11.52 12.10
C VAL A 54 11.25 -12.92 12.02
N GLU A 55 11.06 -13.60 13.16
CA GLU A 55 10.47 -14.94 13.21
C GLU A 55 9.00 -14.93 12.76
N SER A 56 8.26 -13.91 13.19
CA SER A 56 6.85 -13.72 12.81
C SER A 56 6.71 -13.49 11.32
N MET A 57 7.59 -12.67 10.72
CA MET A 57 7.62 -12.40 9.29
C MET A 57 7.87 -13.68 8.50
N ARG A 58 8.89 -14.48 8.89
CA ARG A 58 9.20 -15.74 8.23
C ARG A 58 8.03 -16.71 8.26
N TRP A 59 7.38 -16.83 9.42
CA TRP A 59 6.22 -17.69 9.59
C TRP A 59 5.02 -17.22 8.75
N LEU A 60 4.71 -15.91 8.77
CA LEU A 60 3.62 -15.32 7.99
C LEU A 60 3.83 -15.53 6.49
N VAL A 61 4.99 -15.16 5.96
CA VAL A 61 5.32 -15.29 4.53
C VAL A 61 5.20 -16.75 4.08
N SER A 62 5.76 -17.69 4.85
CA SER A 62 5.65 -19.13 4.55
C SER A 62 4.21 -19.63 4.59
N THR A 63 3.41 -19.14 5.55
CA THR A 63 2.01 -19.55 5.74
C THR A 63 1.11 -19.03 4.63
N ILE A 64 1.28 -17.77 4.22
CA ILE A 64 0.46 -17.13 3.18
C ILE A 64 0.71 -17.79 1.82
N GLN A 65 1.97 -18.04 1.45
CA GLN A 65 2.33 -18.66 0.17
C GLN A 65 1.81 -20.11 0.01
N GLN A 66 1.49 -20.79 1.12
CA GLN A 66 0.84 -22.11 1.06
C GLN A 66 -0.65 -22.02 0.66
N ALA A 67 -1.26 -20.83 0.74
CA ALA A 67 -2.69 -20.65 0.49
C ALA A 67 -3.01 -19.86 -0.78
N VAL A 68 -2.14 -18.93 -1.19
CA VAL A 68 -2.36 -18.06 -2.36
C VAL A 68 -1.09 -17.89 -3.19
N GLN A 69 -1.26 -17.62 -4.48
CA GLN A 69 -0.18 -17.25 -5.40
C GLN A 69 -0.05 -15.74 -5.59
N THR A 70 -0.93 -14.94 -4.96
CA THR A 70 -0.88 -13.49 -5.01
C THR A 70 0.46 -13.00 -4.45
N PRO A 71 1.19 -12.11 -5.17
CA PRO A 71 2.43 -11.52 -4.69
C PRO A 71 2.31 -10.89 -3.29
N LEU A 72 3.43 -10.80 -2.57
CA LEU A 72 3.45 -10.23 -1.21
C LEU A 72 4.05 -8.83 -1.18
N CYS A 73 3.46 -7.98 -0.35
CA CYS A 73 3.99 -6.70 0.08
C CYS A 73 4.54 -6.88 1.51
N ILE A 74 5.87 -6.86 1.66
CA ILE A 74 6.53 -7.04 2.95
C ILE A 74 6.61 -5.69 3.66
N ASP A 75 5.88 -5.56 4.76
CA ASP A 75 5.70 -4.30 5.50
C ASP A 75 6.37 -4.38 6.87
N SER A 76 7.46 -3.63 7.03
CA SER A 76 8.18 -3.55 8.29
C SER A 76 9.11 -2.33 8.39
N PRO A 77 9.19 -1.66 9.55
CA PRO A 77 10.22 -0.66 9.84
C PRO A 77 11.60 -1.29 10.11
N ASN A 78 11.70 -2.61 10.25
CA ASN A 78 12.92 -3.34 10.54
C ASN A 78 13.52 -3.97 9.26
N PRO A 79 14.70 -3.52 8.79
CA PRO A 79 15.35 -4.07 7.60
C PRO A 79 15.63 -5.59 7.68
N GLU A 80 15.92 -6.11 8.88
CA GLU A 80 16.17 -7.56 9.05
C GLU A 80 14.88 -8.37 8.84
N ALA A 81 13.73 -7.84 9.27
CA ALA A 81 12.44 -8.47 9.03
C ALA A 81 12.05 -8.38 7.55
N LEU A 82 12.31 -7.24 6.89
CA LEU A 82 12.14 -7.10 5.44
C LEU A 82 12.93 -8.18 4.70
N GLU A 83 14.24 -8.28 4.95
CA GLU A 83 15.10 -9.29 4.30
C GLU A 83 14.59 -10.70 4.59
N ALA A 84 14.22 -10.99 5.84
CA ALA A 84 13.73 -12.30 6.24
C ALA A 84 12.43 -12.71 5.52
N GLY A 85 11.54 -11.76 5.25
CA GLY A 85 10.36 -12.01 4.42
C GLY A 85 10.74 -12.24 2.95
N LEU A 86 11.55 -11.34 2.39
CA LEU A 86 11.95 -11.36 0.99
C LEU A 86 12.69 -12.65 0.59
N GLU A 87 13.57 -13.18 1.44
CA GLU A 87 14.30 -14.43 1.21
C GLU A 87 13.39 -15.64 0.97
N LEU A 88 12.19 -15.62 1.52
CA LEU A 88 11.25 -16.74 1.46
C LEU A 88 10.26 -16.63 0.32
N ILE A 89 10.20 -15.49 -0.37
CA ILE A 89 9.25 -15.27 -1.46
C ILE A 89 9.70 -16.06 -2.69
N MET A 90 8.81 -16.90 -3.18
CA MET A 90 9.05 -17.75 -4.33
C MET A 90 8.19 -17.28 -5.50
N HIS A 91 8.74 -17.35 -6.72
CA HIS A 91 8.01 -17.23 -7.98
C HIS A 91 7.40 -15.86 -8.34
N THR A 92 7.25 -14.92 -7.41
CA THR A 92 6.67 -13.59 -7.66
C THR A 92 7.65 -12.47 -7.37
N VAL A 93 7.52 -11.34 -8.07
CA VAL A 93 8.21 -10.10 -7.71
C VAL A 93 7.53 -9.48 -6.49
N PRO A 94 8.22 -9.31 -5.35
CA PRO A 94 7.63 -8.76 -4.15
C PRO A 94 7.54 -7.24 -4.21
N MET A 95 6.74 -6.67 -3.30
CA MET A 95 6.75 -5.24 -2.97
C MET A 95 7.35 -5.06 -1.57
N ILE A 96 8.13 -4.00 -1.38
CA ILE A 96 8.60 -3.57 -0.06
C ILE A 96 7.79 -2.34 0.36
N ASN A 97 7.28 -2.38 1.58
CA ASN A 97 6.66 -1.25 2.26
C ASN A 97 7.45 -0.94 3.54
N SER A 98 8.29 0.08 3.58
CA SER A 98 8.58 1.08 2.55
C SER A 98 10.00 1.65 2.70
N ILE A 99 10.43 2.51 1.79
CA ILE A 99 11.65 3.31 1.91
C ILE A 99 11.30 4.78 2.16
N THR A 100 12.18 5.51 2.84
CA THR A 100 12.07 6.96 3.10
C THR A 100 13.39 7.64 2.70
N ASP A 101 13.42 8.97 2.67
CA ASP A 101 14.64 9.74 2.36
C ASP A 101 15.56 9.90 3.59
N GLU A 102 15.17 9.35 4.73
CA GLU A 102 15.99 9.29 5.94
C GLU A 102 17.20 8.40 5.69
N GLY A 103 18.40 8.91 5.95
CA GLY A 103 19.67 8.26 5.59
C GLY A 103 19.76 6.81 6.06
N PRO A 104 19.57 6.53 7.36
CA PRO A 104 19.66 5.16 7.89
C PRO A 104 18.64 4.21 7.26
N ARG A 105 17.42 4.68 6.99
CA ARG A 105 16.36 3.85 6.38
C ARG A 105 16.65 3.59 4.92
N PHE A 106 17.05 4.61 4.17
CA PHE A 106 17.40 4.49 2.76
C PHE A 106 18.55 3.50 2.56
N GLU A 107 19.65 3.68 3.31
CA GLU A 107 20.86 2.85 3.24
C GLU A 107 20.60 1.39 3.59
N ALA A 108 19.69 1.12 4.52
CA ALA A 108 19.35 -0.24 4.92
C ALA A 108 18.39 -0.94 3.94
N VAL A 109 17.47 -0.21 3.29
CA VAL A 109 16.43 -0.80 2.42
C VAL A 109 16.87 -0.89 0.96
N ILE A 110 17.65 0.06 0.46
CA ILE A 110 18.05 0.08 -0.96
C ILE A 110 18.79 -1.18 -1.42
N PRO A 111 19.67 -1.83 -0.63
CA PRO A 111 20.30 -3.08 -1.05
C PRO A 111 19.30 -4.22 -1.20
N LEU A 112 18.23 -4.23 -0.39
CA LEU A 112 17.16 -5.23 -0.48
C LEU A 112 16.36 -5.05 -1.77
N VAL A 113 16.00 -3.81 -2.10
CA VAL A 113 15.32 -3.48 -3.39
C VAL A 113 16.16 -4.00 -4.57
N GLN A 114 17.47 -3.73 -4.56
CA GLN A 114 18.39 -4.16 -5.63
C GLN A 114 18.57 -5.67 -5.71
N LYS A 115 18.71 -6.35 -4.57
CA LYS A 115 18.94 -7.80 -4.44
C LYS A 115 17.73 -8.60 -4.89
N TYR A 116 16.53 -8.20 -4.46
CA TYR A 116 15.29 -8.94 -4.72
C TYR A 116 14.49 -8.42 -5.91
N LYS A 117 14.96 -7.34 -6.57
CA LYS A 117 14.25 -6.67 -7.66
C LYS A 117 12.80 -6.34 -7.27
N ALA A 118 12.63 -5.90 -6.04
CA ALA A 118 11.32 -5.65 -5.45
C ALA A 118 10.75 -4.32 -5.97
N LYS A 119 9.44 -4.29 -6.17
CA LYS A 119 8.69 -3.03 -6.22
C LYS A 119 8.84 -2.31 -4.88
N ILE A 120 8.81 -0.99 -4.88
CA ILE A 120 9.06 -0.22 -3.67
C ILE A 120 8.03 0.88 -3.47
N VAL A 121 7.42 0.91 -2.28
CA VAL A 121 6.67 2.05 -1.79
C VAL A 121 7.67 3.04 -1.18
N ALA A 122 7.73 4.24 -1.73
CA ALA A 122 8.60 5.34 -1.28
C ALA A 122 7.74 6.41 -0.58
N LEU A 123 7.83 6.47 0.75
CA LEU A 123 7.09 7.46 1.51
C LEU A 123 7.74 8.83 1.31
N CYS A 124 6.91 9.86 1.07
CA CYS A 124 7.36 11.24 0.97
C CYS A 124 7.71 11.80 2.35
N MET A 125 8.73 11.24 3.01
CA MET A 125 9.26 11.66 4.31
C MET A 125 10.79 11.66 4.28
N ASP A 126 11.38 12.64 4.94
CA ASP A 126 12.82 12.80 5.13
C ASP A 126 13.15 13.01 6.62
N GLU A 127 14.38 13.37 6.93
CA GLU A 127 14.86 13.65 8.31
C GLU A 127 14.09 14.78 9.02
N CYS A 128 13.37 15.64 8.29
CA CYS A 128 12.50 16.66 8.88
C CYS A 128 11.12 16.11 9.27
N GLY A 129 10.88 14.83 9.02
CA GLY A 129 9.63 14.14 9.30
C GLY A 129 8.58 14.35 8.21
N MET A 130 7.32 14.22 8.60
CA MET A 130 6.23 14.15 7.64
C MET A 130 5.83 15.53 7.10
N PRO A 131 5.91 15.76 5.77
CA PRO A 131 5.66 17.07 5.18
C PRO A 131 4.21 17.55 5.34
N ASP A 132 4.03 18.86 5.39
CA ASP A 132 2.71 19.49 5.51
C ASP A 132 2.13 19.87 4.16
N THR A 133 2.92 20.46 3.27
CA THR A 133 2.45 20.96 1.97
C THR A 133 2.81 20.05 0.80
N ALA A 134 2.17 20.26 -0.34
CA ALA A 134 2.54 19.61 -1.59
C ALA A 134 3.95 20.00 -2.05
N ALA A 135 4.36 21.25 -1.82
CA ALA A 135 5.72 21.71 -2.15
C ALA A 135 6.80 20.96 -1.35
N ASP A 136 6.56 20.74 -0.05
CA ASP A 136 7.46 19.96 0.81
C ASP A 136 7.57 18.52 0.31
N ARG A 137 6.43 17.90 -0.06
CA ARG A 137 6.41 16.55 -0.64
C ARG A 137 7.17 16.49 -1.95
N MET A 138 7.00 17.47 -2.84
CA MET A 138 7.73 17.51 -4.11
C MET A 138 9.25 17.61 -3.93
N ARG A 139 9.72 18.32 -2.90
CA ARG A 139 11.15 18.34 -2.55
C ARG A 139 11.65 16.94 -2.17
N VAL A 140 10.91 16.23 -1.33
CA VAL A 140 11.26 14.86 -0.93
C VAL A 140 11.19 13.89 -2.11
N VAL A 141 10.14 13.97 -2.94
CA VAL A 141 9.98 13.17 -4.16
C VAL A 141 11.17 13.35 -5.09
N GLY A 142 11.60 14.60 -5.35
CA GLY A 142 12.73 14.87 -6.23
C GLY A 142 14.02 14.22 -5.72
N ASN A 143 14.29 14.33 -4.42
CA ASN A 143 15.46 13.70 -3.79
C ASN A 143 15.41 12.17 -3.88
N LEU A 144 14.28 11.58 -3.45
CA LEU A 144 14.08 10.13 -3.49
C LEU A 144 14.18 9.58 -4.91
N TYR A 145 13.53 10.24 -5.88
CA TYR A 145 13.58 9.83 -7.27
C TYR A 145 15.03 9.76 -7.76
N VAL A 146 15.82 10.82 -7.57
CA VAL A 146 17.23 10.83 -7.99
C VAL A 146 18.03 9.69 -7.34
N LYS A 147 17.88 9.49 -6.02
CA LYS A 147 18.59 8.42 -5.30
C LYS A 147 18.18 7.03 -5.77
N LEU A 148 16.88 6.79 -5.96
CA LEU A 148 16.32 5.51 -6.41
C LEU A 148 16.72 5.20 -7.86
N LYS A 149 16.70 6.20 -8.76
CA LYS A 149 17.20 6.06 -10.13
C LYS A 149 18.70 5.76 -10.15
N ALA A 150 19.50 6.44 -9.33
CA ALA A 150 20.93 6.17 -9.21
C ALA A 150 21.22 4.75 -8.71
N ALA A 151 20.31 4.18 -7.90
CA ALA A 151 20.35 2.79 -7.46
C ALA A 151 19.79 1.78 -8.48
N GLY A 152 19.31 2.23 -9.63
CA GLY A 152 18.80 1.38 -10.71
C GLY A 152 17.37 0.86 -10.50
N VAL A 153 16.54 1.59 -9.75
CA VAL A 153 15.10 1.30 -9.62
C VAL A 153 14.36 1.85 -10.85
N ASP A 154 13.54 1.02 -11.49
CA ASP A 154 12.72 1.40 -12.64
C ASP A 154 11.46 2.16 -12.22
N ASP A 155 10.95 3.02 -13.11
CA ASP A 155 9.79 3.89 -12.79
C ASP A 155 8.53 3.04 -12.55
N ASP A 156 8.37 1.94 -13.30
CA ASP A 156 7.27 0.96 -13.16
C ASP A 156 7.32 0.16 -11.83
N ASP A 157 8.43 0.21 -11.10
CA ASP A 157 8.62 -0.44 -9.81
C ASP A 157 8.54 0.55 -8.63
N LEU A 158 8.41 1.84 -8.90
CA LEU A 158 8.42 2.91 -7.91
C LEU A 158 7.01 3.46 -7.64
N TYR A 159 6.57 3.35 -6.39
CA TYR A 159 5.28 3.83 -5.91
C TYR A 159 5.48 4.93 -4.86
N PHE A 160 5.21 6.19 -5.19
CA PHE A 160 5.26 7.27 -4.20
C PHE A 160 4.02 7.28 -3.30
N ASP A 161 4.25 7.32 -1.99
CA ASP A 161 3.19 7.56 -1.00
C ASP A 161 3.24 9.00 -0.49
N PRO A 162 2.22 9.82 -0.75
CA PRO A 162 2.17 11.21 -0.31
C PRO A 162 1.95 11.37 1.20
N LEU A 163 1.81 10.29 1.99
CA LEU A 163 1.58 10.31 3.43
C LEU A 163 0.38 11.14 3.85
N VAL A 164 -0.78 10.49 3.80
CA VAL A 164 -2.07 11.11 4.12
C VAL A 164 -2.20 11.40 5.62
N LYS A 165 -2.27 12.70 5.98
CA LYS A 165 -2.59 13.16 7.36
C LYS A 165 -4.09 13.04 7.65
N PRO A 166 -4.50 12.78 8.90
CA PRO A 166 -5.91 12.88 9.29
C PRO A 166 -6.45 14.30 9.13
N VAL A 167 -7.58 14.45 8.43
CA VAL A 167 -8.24 15.76 8.25
C VAL A 167 -8.81 16.31 9.56
N SER A 168 -8.98 15.45 10.59
CA SER A 168 -9.30 15.88 11.95
C SER A 168 -8.21 16.74 12.59
N SER A 169 -6.96 16.53 12.16
CA SER A 169 -5.79 17.20 12.73
C SER A 169 -5.30 18.34 11.85
N VAL A 170 -5.38 18.19 10.52
CA VAL A 170 -4.94 19.19 9.53
C VAL A 170 -6.02 19.34 8.46
N ALA A 171 -6.74 20.47 8.47
CA ALA A 171 -7.90 20.68 7.59
C ALA A 171 -7.56 20.60 6.09
N SER A 172 -6.35 21.03 5.70
CA SER A 172 -5.88 20.99 4.32
C SER A 172 -5.34 19.63 3.87
N ALA A 173 -5.20 18.64 4.76
CA ALA A 173 -4.50 17.38 4.48
C ALA A 173 -4.99 16.66 3.23
N GLY A 174 -6.30 16.62 3.01
CA GLY A 174 -6.88 16.02 1.81
C GLY A 174 -6.50 16.78 0.53
N ALA A 175 -6.59 18.11 0.55
CA ALA A 175 -6.26 18.95 -0.60
C ALA A 175 -4.77 18.88 -0.96
N GLU A 176 -3.88 18.94 0.05
CA GLU A 176 -2.43 18.85 -0.15
C GLU A 176 -2.03 17.52 -0.80
N VAL A 177 -2.69 16.42 -0.44
CA VAL A 177 -2.45 15.12 -1.08
C VAL A 177 -2.89 15.14 -2.55
N LEU A 178 -4.07 15.72 -2.85
CA LEU A 178 -4.55 15.82 -4.24
C LEU A 178 -3.60 16.65 -5.10
N ASP A 179 -3.12 17.77 -4.58
CA ASP A 179 -2.18 18.64 -5.29
C ASP A 179 -0.82 17.98 -5.45
N THR A 180 -0.35 17.23 -4.44
CA THR A 180 0.87 16.41 -4.55
C THR A 180 0.75 15.40 -5.68
N ILE A 181 -0.35 14.63 -5.74
CA ILE A 181 -0.55 13.61 -6.78
C ILE A 181 -0.50 14.25 -8.18
N ARG A 182 -1.16 15.39 -8.36
CA ARG A 182 -1.15 16.13 -9.64
C ARG A 182 0.26 16.57 -10.03
N LEU A 183 1.00 17.17 -9.08
CA LEU A 183 2.35 17.67 -9.33
C LEU A 183 3.35 16.55 -9.64
N ILE A 184 3.29 15.44 -8.91
CA ILE A 184 4.14 14.27 -9.21
C ILE A 184 3.76 13.71 -10.58
N ARG A 185 2.48 13.57 -10.91
CA ARG A 185 2.06 13.02 -12.20
C ARG A 185 2.48 13.90 -13.38
N GLU A 186 2.50 15.22 -13.19
CA GLU A 186 2.99 16.17 -14.20
C GLU A 186 4.50 16.07 -14.41
N GLN A 187 5.29 15.96 -13.33
CA GLN A 187 6.76 15.96 -13.40
C GLN A 187 7.36 14.57 -13.67
N TYR A 188 6.70 13.51 -13.20
CA TYR A 188 7.16 12.13 -13.23
C TYR A 188 6.04 11.22 -13.77
N PRO A 189 5.67 11.32 -15.05
CA PRO A 189 4.47 10.66 -15.59
C PRO A 189 4.51 9.13 -15.52
N GLN A 190 5.70 8.54 -15.47
CA GLN A 190 5.92 7.09 -15.50
C GLN A 190 5.90 6.43 -14.11
N VAL A 191 6.02 7.19 -13.02
CA VAL A 191 6.00 6.60 -11.68
C VAL A 191 4.58 6.24 -11.25
N HIS A 192 4.48 5.34 -10.29
CA HIS A 192 3.23 4.96 -9.66
C HIS A 192 3.05 5.63 -8.30
N PHE A 193 1.85 5.46 -7.75
CA PHE A 193 1.44 5.99 -6.47
C PHE A 193 0.85 4.89 -5.61
N MET A 194 1.05 5.00 -4.31
CA MET A 194 0.45 4.10 -3.32
C MET A 194 0.01 4.93 -2.12
N CYS A 195 -1.12 4.61 -1.49
CA CYS A 195 -1.39 5.20 -0.18
C CYS A 195 -2.27 4.32 0.70
N GLY A 196 -2.04 4.42 2.01
CA GLY A 196 -2.98 3.96 3.03
C GLY A 196 -4.17 4.91 3.14
N LEU A 197 -5.29 4.59 2.48
CA LEU A 197 -6.45 5.49 2.36
C LEU A 197 -7.09 5.82 3.71
N SER A 198 -7.07 4.88 4.67
CA SER A 198 -7.84 4.98 5.90
C SER A 198 -7.37 6.10 6.84
N ASN A 199 -6.13 6.58 6.71
CA ASN A 199 -5.56 7.62 7.55
C ASN A 199 -6.28 8.97 7.41
N VAL A 200 -6.82 9.30 6.23
CA VAL A 200 -7.50 10.58 5.96
C VAL A 200 -8.61 10.88 6.96
N SER A 201 -9.35 9.86 7.40
CA SER A 201 -10.56 10.00 8.22
C SER A 201 -10.35 9.64 9.69
N TYR A 202 -9.12 9.35 10.12
CA TYR A 202 -8.83 9.01 11.52
C TYR A 202 -9.37 10.10 12.46
N GLY A 203 -9.90 9.70 13.62
CA GLY A 203 -10.49 10.62 14.59
C GLY A 203 -11.93 11.12 14.30
N LEU A 204 -12.53 10.75 13.17
CA LEU A 204 -13.89 11.18 12.79
C LEU A 204 -14.92 10.04 12.81
N PRO A 205 -16.23 10.32 13.00
CA PRO A 205 -17.29 9.34 12.80
C PRO A 205 -17.54 9.09 11.31
N ASN A 206 -18.27 8.02 10.96
CA ASN A 206 -18.71 7.73 9.59
C ASN A 206 -17.56 7.68 8.55
N ARG A 207 -16.36 7.27 8.98
CA ARG A 207 -15.11 7.24 8.21
C ARG A 207 -15.22 6.67 6.81
N LYS A 208 -16.07 5.65 6.62
CA LYS A 208 -16.29 5.01 5.31
C LYS A 208 -16.73 6.00 4.24
N TYR A 209 -17.54 7.01 4.56
CA TYR A 209 -17.96 8.04 3.60
C TYR A 209 -16.78 8.89 3.14
N LEU A 210 -15.97 9.37 4.09
CA LEU A 210 -14.77 10.16 3.79
C LEU A 210 -13.77 9.35 2.97
N ASN A 211 -13.50 8.11 3.37
CA ASN A 211 -12.57 7.24 2.65
C ASN A 211 -13.05 7.01 1.21
N ARG A 212 -14.34 6.72 1.01
CA ARG A 212 -14.94 6.50 -0.31
C ARG A 212 -14.88 7.76 -1.19
N LEU A 213 -15.23 8.94 -0.66
CA LEU A 213 -15.09 10.18 -1.44
C LEU A 213 -13.63 10.45 -1.79
N PHE A 214 -12.72 10.23 -0.84
CA PHE A 214 -11.31 10.50 -1.02
C PHE A 214 -10.64 9.54 -2.03
N VAL A 215 -11.05 8.26 -2.09
CA VAL A 215 -10.55 7.35 -3.13
C VAL A 215 -10.93 7.86 -4.52
N ALA A 216 -12.17 8.30 -4.72
CA ALA A 216 -12.60 8.83 -6.02
C ALA A 216 -11.83 10.11 -6.40
N GLN A 217 -11.60 11.02 -5.44
CA GLN A 217 -10.83 12.25 -5.66
C GLN A 217 -9.35 11.96 -6.00
N THR A 218 -8.71 11.07 -5.25
CA THR A 218 -7.30 10.71 -5.47
C THR A 218 -7.10 9.97 -6.79
N MET A 219 -8.03 9.07 -7.17
CA MET A 219 -8.01 8.45 -8.50
C MET A 219 -8.14 9.47 -9.62
N ALA A 220 -9.04 10.44 -9.48
CA ALA A 220 -9.19 11.52 -10.46
C ALA A 220 -7.95 12.44 -10.55
N ALA A 221 -7.18 12.55 -9.46
CA ALA A 221 -5.91 13.28 -9.45
C ALA A 221 -4.76 12.48 -10.09
N GLY A 222 -4.88 11.16 -10.23
CA GLY A 222 -3.89 10.29 -10.87
C GLY A 222 -3.30 9.18 -9.98
N MET A 223 -3.84 8.95 -8.78
CA MET A 223 -3.47 7.81 -7.93
C MET A 223 -3.79 6.49 -8.64
N ASP A 224 -2.87 5.52 -8.59
CA ASP A 224 -3.00 4.23 -9.27
C ASP A 224 -2.67 3.02 -8.39
N GLY A 225 -2.51 3.21 -7.07
CA GLY A 225 -2.38 2.13 -6.09
C GLY A 225 -2.92 2.49 -4.70
N TYR A 226 -3.45 1.49 -3.98
CA TYR A 226 -3.92 1.64 -2.59
C TYR A 226 -3.56 0.45 -1.71
N ILE A 227 -3.23 0.75 -0.46
CA ILE A 227 -3.22 -0.21 0.65
C ILE A 227 -4.56 -0.05 1.37
N LEU A 228 -5.43 -1.06 1.25
CA LEU A 228 -6.80 -1.02 1.80
C LEU A 228 -7.36 -2.42 2.08
N ASN A 229 -8.53 -2.49 2.70
CA ASN A 229 -9.28 -3.74 2.84
C ASN A 229 -10.04 -4.10 1.54
N PRO A 230 -9.61 -5.10 0.76
CA PRO A 230 -10.28 -5.48 -0.49
C PRO A 230 -11.64 -6.15 -0.24
N THR A 231 -11.92 -6.63 0.98
CA THR A 231 -13.21 -7.27 1.30
C THR A 231 -14.34 -6.26 1.55
N ASP A 232 -14.04 -4.94 1.63
CA ASP A 232 -15.07 -3.90 1.61
C ASP A 232 -15.60 -3.74 0.18
N GLN A 233 -16.64 -4.51 -0.14
CA GLN A 233 -17.28 -4.52 -1.46
C GLN A 233 -17.71 -3.13 -1.93
N GLY A 234 -18.16 -2.26 -1.02
CA GLY A 234 -18.55 -0.90 -1.38
C GLY A 234 -17.37 -0.02 -1.75
N MET A 235 -16.20 -0.21 -1.11
CA MET A 235 -14.95 0.43 -1.52
C MET A 235 -14.50 -0.08 -2.90
N MET A 236 -14.46 -1.40 -3.08
CA MET A 236 -14.05 -2.00 -4.35
C MET A 236 -14.99 -1.66 -5.50
N GLY A 237 -16.30 -1.63 -5.24
CA GLY A 237 -17.31 -1.16 -6.18
C GLY A 237 -17.04 0.27 -6.62
N LEU A 238 -16.74 1.17 -5.68
CA LEU A 238 -16.42 2.57 -5.99
C LEU A 238 -15.14 2.71 -6.81
N ILE A 239 -14.11 1.91 -6.54
CA ILE A 239 -12.90 1.87 -7.37
C ILE A 239 -13.23 1.42 -8.80
N CYS A 240 -14.04 0.37 -8.98
CA CYS A 240 -14.52 -0.04 -10.31
C CYS A 240 -15.32 1.05 -11.02
N ALA A 241 -16.20 1.76 -10.30
CA ALA A 241 -16.99 2.85 -10.85
C ALA A 241 -16.10 4.04 -11.25
N ALA A 242 -15.15 4.42 -10.40
CA ALA A 242 -14.20 5.50 -10.68
C ALA A 242 -13.31 5.16 -11.88
N LYS A 243 -12.79 3.93 -11.99
CA LYS A 243 -12.07 3.47 -13.20
C LYS A 243 -12.89 3.65 -14.47
N THR A 244 -14.18 3.33 -14.41
CA THR A 244 -15.10 3.48 -15.55
C THR A 244 -15.24 4.95 -15.96
N LEU A 245 -15.48 5.83 -14.99
CA LEU A 245 -15.63 7.27 -15.24
C LEU A 245 -14.33 7.93 -15.74
N LEU A 246 -13.18 7.39 -15.35
CA LEU A 246 -11.86 7.86 -15.80
C LEU A 246 -11.44 7.26 -17.16
N GLY A 247 -12.30 6.47 -17.82
CA GLY A 247 -11.98 5.84 -19.11
C GLY A 247 -10.97 4.69 -19.01
N GLN A 248 -10.80 4.10 -17.82
CA GLN A 248 -9.87 2.99 -17.52
C GLN A 248 -10.55 1.62 -17.43
N ASP A 249 -11.78 1.51 -17.96
CA ASP A 249 -12.55 0.27 -18.03
C ASP A 249 -13.18 0.13 -19.43
N GLU A 250 -12.47 -0.56 -20.32
CA GLU A 250 -12.91 -0.73 -21.70
C GLU A 250 -14.26 -1.45 -21.75
N PHE A 251 -15.23 -0.86 -22.46
CA PHE A 251 -16.62 -1.33 -22.54
C PHE A 251 -17.31 -1.54 -21.18
N CYS A 252 -16.84 -0.86 -20.12
CA CYS A 252 -17.38 -0.98 -18.76
C CYS A 252 -17.37 -2.42 -18.21
N MET A 253 -16.46 -3.28 -18.69
CA MET A 253 -16.46 -4.71 -18.37
C MET A 253 -16.20 -4.99 -16.88
N GLY A 254 -15.29 -4.24 -16.27
CA GLY A 254 -15.01 -4.28 -14.83
C GLY A 254 -16.22 -3.86 -14.01
N TYR A 255 -16.89 -2.77 -14.37
CA TYR A 255 -18.11 -2.30 -13.73
C TYR A 255 -19.24 -3.34 -13.78
N LEU A 256 -19.50 -3.91 -14.97
CA LEU A 256 -20.52 -4.94 -15.14
C LEU A 256 -20.19 -6.22 -14.35
N LYS A 257 -18.90 -6.58 -14.24
CA LYS A 257 -18.44 -7.70 -13.40
C LYS A 257 -18.68 -7.42 -11.91
N ALA A 258 -18.36 -6.20 -11.45
CA ALA A 258 -18.60 -5.79 -10.06
C ALA A 258 -20.10 -5.80 -9.71
N HIS A 259 -20.98 -5.37 -10.63
CA HIS A 259 -22.43 -5.47 -10.46
C HIS A 259 -22.90 -6.91 -10.29
N ARG A 260 -22.46 -7.83 -11.16
CA ARG A 260 -22.80 -9.27 -11.04
C ARG A 260 -22.29 -9.90 -9.74
N LYS A 261 -21.19 -9.38 -9.18
CA LYS A 261 -20.65 -9.80 -7.88
C LYS A 261 -21.39 -9.17 -6.68
N GLY A 262 -22.35 -8.27 -6.90
CA GLY A 262 -23.12 -7.62 -5.84
C GLY A 262 -22.42 -6.45 -5.16
N PHE A 263 -21.35 -5.88 -5.74
CA PHE A 263 -20.57 -4.81 -5.10
C PHE A 263 -21.35 -3.50 -4.88
N TYR A 264 -22.47 -3.32 -5.61
CA TYR A 264 -23.29 -2.11 -5.61
C TYR A 264 -24.63 -2.29 -4.89
N GLY A 265 -24.81 -3.37 -4.11
CA GLY A 265 -26.03 -3.57 -3.33
C GLY A 265 -26.20 -2.48 -2.26
N GLU A 266 -27.44 -1.98 -2.13
CA GLU A 266 -27.88 -1.12 -1.02
C GLU A 266 -28.07 -1.91 0.28
#